data_AF-A0A9E7NE67-F1
#
_entry.id   AF-A0A9E7NE67-F1
#
_cell.length_a   1.000
_cell.length_b   1.000
_cell.length_c   1.000
_cell.angle_alpha   90.00
_cell.angle_beta   90.00
_cell.angle_gamma   90.00
#
_symmetry.space_group_name_H-M   'P 1'
#
loop_
_entity.id
_entity.type
_entity.pdbx_description
1 polymer ?
#
loop_
_entity_poly.entity_id
_entity_poly.type
_entity_poly.pdbx_seq_one_letter_code
_entity_poly.pdbx_strand_id
1 'polypeptide(L)'
;MADTKRSREKQARDEENRQRERELSEARDRGDEAEPPNDEWDETDEEGAVGDDHDSPRECHRRDCTEPATFVVVERYQEETGHGAVEAKAFLCRAHTDEESPANLDGAYDDYLFRVEMFSEAGTETDTAATE
;
A
#
# COMPACT_ATOMS: atom_id res chain seq x y z
N MET A 1 -2.84 -37.52 55.20
CA MET A 1 -1.55 -36.92 54.77
C MET A 1 -1.82 -35.45 54.49
N ALA A 2 -1.17 -34.53 55.22
CA ALA A 2 -1.47 -33.10 55.13
C ALA A 2 -0.43 -32.42 54.22
N ASP A 3 -0.88 -31.76 53.15
CA ASP A 3 -0.02 -30.90 52.35
C ASP A 3 0.54 -29.79 53.23
N THR A 4 1.85 -29.83 53.45
CA THR A 4 2.54 -28.80 54.21
C THR A 4 2.54 -27.51 53.40
N LYS A 5 2.55 -26.35 54.08
CA LYS A 5 2.67 -25.04 53.42
C LYS A 5 3.82 -25.00 52.41
N ARG A 6 4.95 -25.63 52.77
CA ARG A 6 6.14 -25.80 51.92
C ARG A 6 5.87 -26.59 50.64
N SER A 7 5.03 -27.62 50.69
CA SER A 7 4.66 -28.42 49.50
C SER A 7 3.86 -27.58 48.49
N ARG A 8 2.97 -26.72 48.98
CA ARG A 8 2.16 -25.81 48.14
C ARG A 8 3.02 -24.73 47.48
N GLU A 9 3.95 -24.15 48.23
CA GLU A 9 4.90 -23.17 47.69
C GLU A 9 5.81 -23.78 46.63
N LYS A 10 6.23 -25.04 46.82
CA LYS A 10 7.02 -25.77 45.81
C LYS A 10 6.20 -25.99 44.53
N GLN A 11 4.93 -26.40 44.65
CA GLN A 11 4.06 -26.61 43.50
C GLN A 11 3.84 -25.31 42.70
N ALA A 12 3.56 -24.20 43.39
CA ALA A 12 3.39 -22.90 42.73
C ALA A 12 4.64 -22.47 41.97
N ARG A 13 5.83 -22.67 42.56
CA ARG A 13 7.10 -22.34 41.91
C ARG A 13 7.40 -23.21 40.68
N ASP A 14 7.01 -24.48 40.74
CA ASP A 14 7.19 -25.43 39.65
C ASP A 14 6.23 -25.13 38.49
N GLU A 15 5.02 -24.67 38.78
CA GLU A 15 4.06 -24.16 37.79
C GLU A 15 4.54 -22.87 37.13
N GLU A 16 5.04 -21.91 37.90
CA GLU A 16 5.60 -20.65 37.40
C GLU A 16 6.80 -20.90 36.46
N ASN A 17 7.72 -21.78 36.85
CA ASN A 17 8.86 -22.14 36.00
C ASN A 17 8.40 -22.77 34.67
N ARG A 18 7.44 -23.70 34.70
CA ARG A 18 6.92 -24.33 33.48
C ARG A 18 6.17 -23.35 32.58
N GLN A 19 5.52 -22.34 33.15
CA GLN A 19 4.91 -21.27 32.37
C GLN A 19 5.96 -20.42 31.67
N ARG A 20 6.98 -19.98 32.41
CA ARG A 20 8.07 -19.15 31.90
C ARG A 20 8.91 -19.84 30.81
N GLU A 21 9.14 -21.14 30.96
CA GLU A 21 9.81 -21.96 29.93
C GLU A 21 8.99 -22.03 28.63
N ARG A 22 7.67 -22.15 28.73
CA ARG A 22 6.78 -22.11 27.55
C ARG A 22 6.81 -20.75 26.87
N GLU A 23 6.73 -19.67 27.64
CA GLU A 23 6.77 -18.30 27.10
C GLU A 23 8.08 -18.03 26.34
N LEU A 24 9.22 -18.49 26.88
CA LEU A 24 10.52 -18.37 26.22
C LEU A 24 10.64 -19.25 24.97
N SER A 25 10.10 -20.47 25.04
CA SER A 25 10.06 -21.39 23.90
C SER A 25 9.23 -20.82 22.75
N GLU A 26 8.02 -20.32 23.04
CA GLU A 26 7.11 -19.77 22.05
C GLU A 26 7.62 -18.45 21.47
N ALA A 27 8.26 -17.60 22.29
CA ALA A 27 8.92 -16.39 21.80
C ALA A 27 10.06 -16.72 20.83
N ARG A 28 10.79 -17.81 21.06
CA ARG A 28 11.86 -18.27 20.17
C ARG A 28 11.31 -18.89 18.89
N ASP A 29 10.26 -19.71 18.99
CA ASP A 29 9.60 -20.34 17.83
C ASP A 29 9.03 -19.28 16.87
N ARG A 30 8.36 -18.25 17.42
CA ARG A 30 7.87 -17.09 16.67
C ARG A 30 9.00 -16.27 16.00
N GLY A 31 10.18 -16.23 16.62
CA GLY A 31 11.34 -15.53 16.05
C GLY A 31 12.10 -16.34 15.00
N ASP A 32 11.86 -17.66 14.93
CA ASP A 32 12.46 -18.58 13.96
C ASP A 32 11.50 -18.88 12.79
N GLU A 33 10.22 -18.46 12.87
CA GLU A 33 9.35 -18.37 11.71
C GLU A 33 10.06 -17.55 10.64
N ALA A 34 10.37 -18.21 9.51
CA ALA A 34 11.05 -17.58 8.40
C ALA A 34 10.30 -16.29 8.05
N GLU A 35 11.02 -15.16 8.15
CA GLU A 35 10.52 -13.89 7.65
C GLU A 35 10.04 -14.16 6.21
N PRO A 36 8.81 -13.72 5.85
CA PRO A 36 8.35 -13.87 4.48
C PRO A 36 9.47 -13.35 3.58
N PRO A 37 9.77 -14.02 2.45
CA PRO A 37 10.76 -13.50 1.53
C PRO A 37 10.39 -12.04 1.32
N ASN A 38 11.29 -11.15 1.73
CA ASN A 38 11.20 -9.79 1.31
C ASN A 38 11.15 -9.92 -0.22
N ASP A 39 10.20 -9.29 -0.91
CA ASP A 39 10.29 -9.20 -2.36
C ASP A 39 11.54 -8.33 -2.63
N GLU A 40 12.71 -8.98 -2.55
CA GLU A 40 14.02 -8.48 -2.93
C GLU A 40 13.88 -8.29 -4.42
N TRP A 41 13.56 -7.06 -4.79
CA TRP A 41 13.76 -6.59 -6.14
C TRP A 41 15.19 -6.98 -6.54
N ASP A 42 15.24 -7.96 -7.43
CA ASP A 42 16.37 -8.62 -8.06
C ASP A 42 17.68 -7.80 -8.05
N GLU A 43 18.66 -8.22 -7.25
CA GLU A 43 20.01 -7.65 -7.27
C GLU A 43 21.00 -8.54 -8.05
N THR A 44 20.55 -9.40 -8.98
CA THR A 44 21.47 -10.16 -9.83
C THR A 44 20.88 -10.51 -11.20
N ASP A 45 20.74 -9.49 -12.05
CA ASP A 45 20.88 -9.65 -13.49
C ASP A 45 21.63 -8.46 -14.11
N GLU A 46 22.96 -8.63 -14.26
CA GLU A 46 23.82 -7.73 -15.03
C GLU A 46 23.74 -7.98 -16.56
N GLU A 47 22.67 -8.57 -17.12
CA GLU A 47 22.42 -8.62 -18.58
C GLU A 47 20.90 -8.58 -18.88
N GLY A 48 20.19 -7.74 -18.14
CA GLY A 48 18.74 -7.63 -18.20
C GLY A 48 18.35 -6.20 -17.92
N ALA A 49 18.65 -5.30 -18.86
CA ALA A 49 17.82 -4.13 -19.00
C ALA A 49 16.38 -4.61 -19.29
N VAL A 50 15.63 -4.97 -18.26
CA VAL A 50 14.25 -4.50 -18.16
C VAL A 50 14.41 -3.00 -18.08
N GLY A 51 14.52 -2.40 -19.26
CA GLY A 51 14.44 -0.97 -19.42
C GLY A 51 13.25 -0.56 -18.59
N ASP A 52 13.53 0.33 -17.65
CA ASP A 52 12.61 1.35 -17.19
C ASP A 52 11.50 1.50 -18.26
N ASP A 53 10.37 0.82 -18.04
CA ASP A 53 9.21 0.77 -18.94
C ASP A 53 8.48 2.12 -18.92
N HIS A 54 9.25 3.19 -18.76
CA HIS A 54 8.86 4.58 -18.74
C HIS A 54 8.74 5.15 -20.16
N ASP A 55 9.16 4.40 -21.19
CA ASP A 55 8.96 4.71 -22.62
C ASP A 55 7.82 3.89 -23.25
N SER A 56 7.29 2.87 -22.56
CA SER A 56 6.06 2.22 -22.98
C SER A 56 4.88 3.09 -22.56
N PRO A 57 3.96 3.43 -23.49
CA PRO A 57 2.81 4.24 -23.14
C PRO A 57 2.00 3.50 -22.09
N ARG A 58 1.81 4.15 -20.94
CA ARG A 58 0.97 3.63 -19.85
C ARG A 58 -0.35 3.15 -20.43
N GLU A 59 -0.75 1.93 -20.12
CA GLU A 59 -2.00 1.37 -20.65
C GLU A 59 -3.21 2.06 -20.01
N CYS A 60 -4.33 2.06 -20.72
CA CYS A 60 -5.59 2.56 -20.21
C CYS A 60 -6.04 1.78 -18.96
N HIS A 61 -6.41 2.51 -17.90
CA HIS A 61 -6.84 1.92 -16.62
C HIS A 61 -8.16 1.14 -16.72
N ARG A 62 -8.99 1.38 -17.75
CA ARG A 62 -10.23 0.63 -17.94
C ARG A 62 -9.93 -0.86 -18.14
N ARG A 63 -10.72 -1.70 -17.47
CA ARG A 63 -10.65 -3.15 -17.62
C ARG A 63 -10.85 -3.54 -19.08
N ASP A 64 -10.07 -4.52 -19.53
CA ASP A 64 -10.12 -5.06 -20.89
C ASP A 64 -9.77 -4.04 -22.00
N CYS A 65 -9.08 -2.95 -21.65
CA CYS A 65 -8.57 -1.96 -22.60
C CYS A 65 -7.04 -1.94 -22.58
N THR A 66 -6.43 -2.32 -23.70
CA THR A 66 -4.96 -2.33 -23.90
C THR A 66 -4.51 -1.12 -24.74
N GLU A 67 -5.39 -0.15 -24.97
CA GLU A 67 -5.03 1.06 -25.72
C GLU A 67 -4.06 1.92 -24.90
N PRO A 68 -3.09 2.58 -25.55
CA PRO A 68 -2.20 3.49 -24.87
C PRO A 68 -2.99 4.65 -24.28
N ALA A 69 -2.73 4.97 -23.02
CA ALA A 69 -3.27 6.16 -22.40
C ALA A 69 -2.64 7.41 -23.04
N THR A 70 -3.42 8.48 -23.13
CA THR A 70 -2.97 9.79 -23.62
C THR A 70 -3.27 10.89 -22.59
N PHE A 71 -4.18 10.60 -21.66
CA PHE A 71 -4.63 11.53 -20.63
C PHE A 71 -4.42 10.94 -19.24
N VAL A 72 -4.16 11.83 -18.29
CA VAL A 72 -4.25 11.56 -16.87
C VAL A 72 -5.45 12.33 -16.33
N VAL A 73 -6.38 11.60 -15.71
CA VAL A 73 -7.51 12.16 -14.98
C VAL A 73 -7.12 12.19 -13.52
N VAL A 74 -7.14 13.38 -12.92
CA VAL A 74 -6.85 13.63 -11.52
C VAL A 74 -8.13 14.08 -10.85
N GLU A 75 -8.58 13.32 -9.84
CA GLU A 75 -9.73 13.66 -9.03
C GLU A 75 -9.34 13.75 -7.57
N ARG A 76 -9.63 14.89 -6.95
CA ARG A 76 -9.45 15.10 -5.52
C ARG A 76 -10.82 15.03 -4.84
N TYR A 77 -11.00 14.11 -3.91
CA TYR A 77 -12.24 13.91 -3.16
C TYR A 77 -12.02 13.74 -1.65
N GLN A 78 -13.02 14.06 -0.85
CA GLN A 78 -13.01 13.79 0.58
C GLN A 78 -13.37 12.32 0.81
N GLU A 79 -12.48 11.54 1.43
CA GLU A 79 -12.80 10.15 1.75
C GLU A 79 -13.77 10.04 2.93
N GLU A 80 -14.63 9.02 2.91
CA GLU A 80 -15.66 8.76 3.92
C GLU A 80 -15.09 8.21 5.24
N THR A 81 -13.90 7.64 5.19
CA THR A 81 -13.15 7.09 6.34
C THR A 81 -12.54 8.19 7.22
N GLY A 82 -12.60 9.46 6.78
CA GLY A 82 -12.19 10.61 7.58
C GLY A 82 -10.68 10.84 7.64
N HIS A 83 -9.88 10.21 6.77
CA HIS A 83 -8.43 10.50 6.71
C HIS A 83 -8.08 11.77 5.91
N GLY A 84 -9.06 12.40 5.23
CA GLY A 84 -8.91 13.72 4.62
C GLY A 84 -9.24 13.72 3.13
N ALA A 85 -8.83 14.78 2.44
CA ALA A 85 -8.94 14.83 0.99
C ALA A 85 -7.84 13.97 0.36
N VAL A 86 -8.23 13.05 -0.51
CA VAL A 86 -7.33 12.18 -1.27
C VAL A 86 -7.36 12.56 -2.75
N GLU A 87 -6.25 12.32 -3.42
CA GLU A 87 -6.09 12.52 -4.87
C GLU A 87 -5.96 11.16 -5.55
N ALA A 88 -6.87 10.86 -6.48
CA ALA A 88 -6.83 9.68 -7.33
C ALA A 88 -6.39 10.06 -8.74
N LYS A 89 -5.52 9.23 -9.34
CA LYS A 89 -5.03 9.41 -10.72
C LYS A 89 -5.37 8.19 -11.56
N ALA A 90 -5.95 8.41 -12.74
CA ALA A 90 -6.26 7.38 -13.72
C ALA A 90 -5.70 7.75 -15.10
N PHE A 91 -4.90 6.86 -15.69
CA PHE A 91 -4.40 7.01 -17.05
C PHE A 91 -5.40 6.40 -18.04
N LEU A 92 -5.85 7.16 -19.02
CA LEU A 92 -6.92 6.74 -19.93
C LEU A 92 -6.61 7.07 -21.38
N CYS A 93 -7.11 6.20 -22.28
CA CYS A 93 -7.14 6.48 -23.71
C CYS A 93 -8.20 7.53 -24.02
N ARG A 94 -8.12 8.15 -25.19
CA ARG A 94 -9.03 9.24 -25.59
C ARG A 94 -10.51 8.87 -25.52
N ALA A 95 -10.87 7.63 -25.87
CA ALA A 95 -12.25 7.16 -25.84
C ALA A 95 -12.79 7.16 -24.41
N HIS A 96 -12.05 6.51 -23.50
CA HIS A 96 -12.47 6.41 -22.11
C HIS A 96 -12.39 7.74 -21.36
N THR A 97 -11.45 8.63 -21.69
CA THR A 97 -11.42 9.98 -21.11
C THR A 97 -12.67 10.80 -21.44
N ASP A 98 -13.28 10.61 -22.62
CA ASP A 98 -14.51 11.31 -23.02
C ASP A 98 -15.74 10.81 -22.23
N GLU A 99 -15.68 9.56 -21.76
CA GLU A 99 -16.72 8.94 -20.91
C GLU A 99 -16.56 9.31 -19.43
N GLU A 100 -15.35 9.66 -18.98
CA GLU A 100 -15.12 10.10 -17.60
C GLU A 100 -15.76 11.46 -17.36
N SER A 101 -16.55 11.54 -16.31
CA SER A 101 -17.15 12.78 -15.87
C SER A 101 -17.22 12.80 -14.34
N PRO A 102 -17.06 13.98 -13.71
CA PRO A 102 -17.18 14.09 -12.27
C PRO A 102 -18.59 13.69 -11.85
N ALA A 103 -18.68 12.77 -10.88
CA ALA A 103 -19.94 12.24 -10.39
C ALA A 103 -20.29 12.82 -9.02
N ASN A 104 -21.59 12.89 -8.70
CA ASN A 104 -22.09 13.28 -7.36
C ASN A 104 -21.57 14.64 -6.85
N LEU A 105 -21.63 15.68 -7.70
CA LEU A 105 -21.22 17.04 -7.34
C LEU A 105 -22.11 17.73 -6.27
N ASP A 106 -23.28 17.17 -5.99
CA ASP A 106 -24.19 17.73 -4.99
C ASP A 106 -23.64 17.48 -3.58
N GLY A 107 -23.31 18.55 -2.87
CA GLY A 107 -22.65 18.46 -1.56
C GLY A 107 -21.17 18.10 -1.63
N ALA A 108 -20.52 18.28 -2.78
CA ALA A 108 -19.07 18.16 -2.89
C ALA A 108 -18.37 19.10 -1.89
N TYR A 109 -17.26 18.63 -1.31
CA TYR A 109 -16.44 19.42 -0.40
C TYR A 109 -15.80 20.62 -1.13
N ASP A 110 -15.52 21.70 -0.39
CA ASP A 110 -15.10 22.99 -0.96
C ASP A 110 -13.86 22.93 -1.86
N ASP A 111 -13.00 21.94 -1.69
CA ASP A 111 -11.74 21.81 -2.43
C ASP A 111 -11.77 20.64 -3.44
N TYR A 112 -12.97 20.20 -3.83
CA TYR A 112 -13.18 19.20 -4.89
C TYR A 112 -12.59 19.69 -6.21
N LEU A 113 -11.77 18.83 -6.84
CA LEU A 113 -11.12 19.13 -8.10
C LEU A 113 -11.18 17.92 -9.02
N PHE A 114 -11.59 18.15 -10.25
CA PHE A 114 -11.53 17.18 -11.34
C PHE A 114 -10.77 17.81 -12.50
N ARG A 115 -9.63 17.22 -12.89
CA ARG A 115 -8.76 17.74 -13.94
C ARG A 115 -8.39 16.63 -14.92
N VAL A 116 -8.43 16.96 -16.21
CA VAL A 116 -7.95 16.10 -17.29
C VAL A 116 -6.74 16.78 -17.93
N GLU A 117 -5.60 16.12 -17.90
CA GLU A 117 -4.35 16.62 -18.49
C GLU A 117 -3.86 15.62 -19.54
N MET A 118 -3.29 16.12 -20.65
CA MET A 118 -2.53 15.27 -21.55
C MET A 118 -1.19 14.99 -20.89
N PHE A 119 -0.81 13.73 -20.71
CA PHE A 119 0.55 13.40 -20.29
C PHE A 119 1.35 13.15 -21.56
N SER A 120 2.20 14.10 -21.93
CA SER A 120 3.28 13.79 -22.86
C SER A 120 4.37 13.11 -22.05
N GLU A 121 4.89 11.98 -22.51
CA GLU A 121 5.96 11.22 -21.85
C GLU A 121 7.24 12.06 -21.62
N ALA A 122 7.33 13.22 -22.28
CA ALA A 122 8.29 14.28 -22.02
C ALA A 122 7.75 15.33 -21.02
N GLY A 123 7.76 15.04 -19.71
CA GLY A 123 7.53 16.10 -18.71
C GLY A 123 6.90 15.68 -17.40
N THR A 124 7.43 14.68 -16.70
CA THR A 124 7.28 14.61 -15.23
C THR A 124 8.22 15.62 -14.57
N GLU A 125 8.03 16.91 -14.88
CA GLU A 125 8.47 17.97 -13.98
C GLU A 125 7.57 17.89 -12.76
N THR A 126 8.06 17.19 -11.75
CA THR A 126 7.55 17.23 -10.39
C THR A 126 7.62 18.68 -9.93
N ASP A 127 6.54 19.43 -10.18
CA ASP A 127 6.24 20.68 -9.49
C ASP A 127 5.95 20.32 -8.02
N THR A 128 7.05 20.11 -7.29
CA THR A 128 7.06 20.18 -5.83
C THR A 128 6.92 21.65 -5.48
N ALA A 129 5.72 22.20 -5.65
CA ALA A 129 5.34 23.46 -5.06
C ALA A 129 4.84 23.20 -3.64
N ALA A 130 5.74 23.37 -2.66
CA ALA A 130 5.45 23.88 -1.32
C ALA A 130 6.69 23.69 -0.41
N THR A 131 7.09 24.56 0.52
CA THR A 131 6.67 25.89 0.99
C THR A 131 7.71 26.26 2.07
N GLU A 132 8.14 27.53 2.11
CA GLU A 132 8.95 28.26 3.14
C GLU A 132 10.48 28.30 3.03
#